data_AF-A0A970VYR7-F1
#
_entry.id   AF-A0A970VYR7-F1
#
_cell.length_a   1.000
_cell.length_b   1.000
_cell.length_c   1.000
_cell.angle_alpha   90.00
_cell.angle_beta   90.00
_cell.angle_gamma   90.00
#
_symmetry.space_group_name_H-M   'P 1'
#
loop_
_entity.id
_entity.type
_entity.pdbx_description
1 polymer ?
#
loop_
_entity_poly.entity_id
_entity_poly.type
_entity_poly.pdbx_seq_one_letter_code
_entity_poly.pdbx_strand_id
1 'polypeptide(L)'
;MDTVVVGEVLKPHGVKGEIKIYPLTDNALRFKKLKKVILSNGEISSELRIQRARIDHKEMVFLKLEGIDTPEEAEKYRGFQVRINKSEVPPLRDRWYYFELEGMKVYENDVLLGTLVSVLETGANDIYLVRGDRGEICIPALKSVVKKVDVPAKRMDVILPPGLLD
;
A
#
# COMPACT_ATOMS: atom_id res chain seq x y z
N MET A 1 -1.68 8.41 14.18
CA MET A 1 -2.56 7.63 13.30
C MET A 1 -1.70 6.94 12.28
N ASP A 2 -1.84 5.63 12.12
CA ASP A 2 -1.04 4.86 11.15
C ASP A 2 -1.76 4.88 9.80
N THR A 3 -1.18 5.61 8.85
CA THR A 3 -1.80 5.89 7.54
C THR A 3 -0.90 5.40 6.41
N VAL A 4 -1.50 5.00 5.29
CA VAL A 4 -0.77 4.66 4.06
C VAL A 4 -1.07 5.67 2.97
N VAL A 5 -0.06 6.01 2.19
CA VAL A 5 -0.20 6.86 1.00
C VAL A 5 -0.75 6.00 -0.14
N VAL A 6 -1.81 6.46 -0.79
CA VAL A 6 -2.48 5.77 -1.89
C VAL A 6 -2.54 6.60 -3.17
N GLY A 7 -2.12 7.86 -3.13
CA GLY A 7 -2.05 8.73 -4.30
C GLY A 7 -1.50 10.11 -3.99
N GLU A 8 -1.42 10.94 -5.02
CA GLU A 8 -0.98 12.34 -4.95
C GLU A 8 -1.94 13.25 -5.72
N VAL A 9 -2.30 14.39 -5.14
CA VAL A 9 -3.17 15.37 -5.79
C VAL A 9 -2.37 16.14 -6.85
N LEU A 10 -2.74 15.97 -8.11
CA LEU A 10 -2.06 16.63 -9.23
C LEU A 10 -2.55 18.06 -9.44
N LYS A 11 -3.88 18.24 -9.50
CA LYS A 11 -4.52 19.52 -9.83
C LYS A 11 -6.03 19.50 -9.60
N PRO A 12 -6.69 20.66 -9.49
CA PRO A 12 -8.13 20.76 -9.62
C PRO A 12 -8.65 20.30 -10.98
N HIS A 13 -9.92 19.95 -11.00
CA HIS A 13 -10.61 19.52 -12.19
C HIS A 13 -12.07 19.99 -12.21
N GLY A 14 -12.48 20.55 -13.34
CA GLY A 14 -13.83 21.10 -13.52
C GLY A 14 -14.08 22.31 -12.63
N VAL A 15 -15.35 22.73 -12.56
CA VAL A 15 -15.78 23.94 -11.83
C VAL A 15 -16.35 23.65 -10.44
N LYS A 16 -16.50 22.37 -10.08
CA LYS A 16 -17.12 21.93 -8.82
C LYS A 16 -16.09 21.50 -7.77
N GLY A 17 -14.84 21.94 -7.90
CA GLY A 17 -13.78 21.61 -6.94
C GLY A 17 -13.38 20.13 -6.88
N GLU A 18 -13.54 19.36 -7.97
CA GLU A 18 -12.96 18.01 -7.99
C GLU A 18 -11.44 18.10 -8.02
N ILE A 19 -10.77 17.13 -7.40
CA ILE A 19 -9.32 16.98 -7.48
C ILE A 19 -8.96 15.80 -8.36
N LYS A 20 -7.99 16.00 -9.26
CA LYS A 20 -7.35 14.93 -10.03
C LYS A 20 -6.18 14.38 -9.23
N ILE A 21 -6.14 13.06 -9.08
CA ILE A 21 -5.18 12.32 -8.28
C ILE A 21 -4.45 11.31 -9.16
N TYR A 22 -3.13 11.25 -8.99
CA TYR A 22 -2.30 10.16 -9.47
C TYR A 22 -2.36 9.02 -8.45
N PRO A 23 -2.86 7.82 -8.81
CA PRO A 23 -2.87 6.69 -7.88
C PRO A 23 -1.45 6.16 -7.67
N LEU A 24 -1.12 5.85 -6.41
CA LEU A 24 0.10 5.13 -6.00
C LEU A 24 -0.25 3.71 -5.54
N THR A 25 -1.29 3.13 -6.13
CA THR A 25 -1.77 1.76 -5.87
C THR A 25 -1.93 1.05 -7.20
N ASP A 26 -1.67 -0.26 -7.18
CA ASP A 26 -1.94 -1.25 -8.23
C ASP A 26 -3.38 -1.24 -8.76
N ASN A 27 -4.35 -0.70 -8.02
CA ASN A 27 -5.75 -0.72 -8.43
C ASN A 27 -6.49 0.56 -8.02
N ALA A 28 -6.59 1.50 -8.97
CA ALA A 28 -7.28 2.78 -8.80
C ALA A 28 -8.79 2.63 -8.49
N LEU A 29 -9.43 1.51 -8.88
CA LEU A 29 -10.85 1.29 -8.59
C LEU A 29 -11.14 1.18 -7.09
N ARG A 30 -10.12 0.90 -6.25
CA ARG A 30 -10.27 0.87 -4.79
C ARG A 30 -10.73 2.21 -4.21
N PHE A 31 -10.42 3.34 -4.86
CA PHE A 31 -10.89 4.67 -4.44
C PHE A 31 -12.42 4.78 -4.43
N LYS A 32 -13.14 4.02 -5.26
CA LYS A 32 -14.62 4.01 -5.25
C LYS A 32 -15.24 3.40 -3.99
N LYS A 33 -14.46 2.64 -3.22
CA LYS A 33 -14.92 2.00 -1.98
C LYS A 33 -14.62 2.84 -0.73
N LEU A 34 -13.81 3.88 -0.86
CA LEU A 34 -13.41 4.74 0.25
C LEU A 34 -14.54 5.71 0.59
N LYS A 35 -14.78 5.89 1.89
CA LYS A 35 -15.76 6.86 2.40
C LYS A 35 -15.11 8.22 2.71
N LYS A 36 -13.81 8.22 2.99
CA LYS A 36 -13.02 9.39 3.36
C LYS A 36 -11.56 9.19 2.98
N VAL A 37 -10.82 10.29 2.90
CA VAL A 37 -9.38 10.33 2.70
C VAL A 37 -8.77 11.40 3.60
N ILE A 38 -7.48 11.28 3.86
CA ILE A 38 -6.69 12.31 4.52
C ILE A 38 -5.79 12.93 3.45
N LEU A 39 -5.94 14.23 3.21
CA LEU A 39 -5.01 14.99 2.38
C LEU A 39 -3.91 15.56 3.28
N SER A 40 -2.64 15.35 2.94
CA SER A 40 -1.51 15.81 3.75
C SER A 40 -0.31 16.24 2.91
N ASN A 41 0.33 17.36 3.25
CA ASN A 41 1.63 17.77 2.70
C ASN A 41 2.82 17.52 3.65
N GLY A 42 2.56 16.91 4.81
CA GLY A 42 3.57 16.63 5.85
C GLY A 42 3.53 17.61 7.02
N GLU A 43 3.02 18.83 6.80
CA GLU A 43 2.83 19.85 7.85
C GLU A 43 1.36 19.99 8.23
N ILE A 44 0.49 20.01 7.22
CA ILE A 44 -0.96 20.17 7.34
C ILE A 44 -1.61 18.86 6.91
N SER A 45 -2.63 18.43 7.65
CA SER A 45 -3.48 17.30 7.29
C SER A 45 -4.96 17.65 7.43
N SER A 46 -5.79 17.13 6.52
CA SER A 46 -7.24 17.32 6.54
C SER A 46 -7.93 16.01 6.18
N GLU A 47 -8.73 15.47 7.12
CA GLU A 47 -9.61 14.35 6.84
C GLU A 47 -10.89 14.85 6.18
N LEU A 48 -11.20 14.35 4.99
CA LEU A 48 -12.30 14.80 4.15
C LEU A 48 -13.12 13.61 3.68
N ARG A 49 -14.45 13.76 3.74
CA ARG A 49 -15.39 12.75 3.25
C ARG A 49 -15.46 12.77 1.73
N ILE A 50 -15.47 11.59 1.11
CA ILE A 50 -15.66 11.44 -0.32
C ILE A 50 -17.16 11.50 -0.64
N GLN A 51 -17.56 12.46 -1.46
CA GLN A 51 -18.92 12.53 -2.01
C GLN A 51 -19.03 11.73 -3.31
N ARG A 52 -17.98 11.76 -4.14
CA ARG A 52 -17.94 11.02 -5.41
C ARG A 52 -16.52 10.65 -5.77
N ALA A 53 -16.35 9.44 -6.32
CA ALA A 53 -15.09 8.96 -6.88
C ALA A 53 -15.31 8.43 -8.30
N ARG A 54 -14.45 8.83 -9.23
CA ARG A 54 -14.43 8.30 -10.60
C ARG A 54 -13.00 8.05 -11.05
N ILE A 55 -12.84 7.11 -11.97
CA ILE A 55 -11.56 6.71 -12.56
C ILE A 55 -11.71 6.85 -14.07
N ASP A 56 -10.73 7.46 -14.73
CA ASP A 56 -10.72 7.57 -16.20
C ASP A 56 -10.01 6.37 -16.87
N HIS A 57 -9.93 6.40 -18.20
CA HIS A 57 -9.30 5.36 -19.00
C HIS A 57 -7.77 5.28 -18.85
N LYS A 58 -7.14 6.26 -18.20
CA LYS A 58 -5.70 6.29 -17.88
C LYS A 58 -5.45 5.99 -16.40
N GLU A 59 -6.44 5.38 -15.74
CA GLU A 59 -6.44 5.06 -14.32
C GLU A 59 -6.29 6.28 -13.38
N MET A 60 -6.48 7.50 -13.88
CA MET A 60 -6.42 8.68 -13.03
C MET A 60 -7.69 8.77 -12.18
N VAL A 61 -7.49 9.09 -10.90
CA VAL A 61 -8.58 9.18 -9.94
C VAL A 61 -9.08 10.62 -9.88
N PHE A 62 -10.39 10.82 -9.79
CA PHE A 62 -10.99 12.11 -9.50
C PHE A 62 -11.91 11.98 -8.31
N LEU A 63 -11.65 12.79 -7.29
CA LEU A 63 -12.47 12.83 -6.07
C LEU A 63 -13.19 14.16 -5.97
N LYS A 64 -14.48 14.07 -5.64
CA LYS A 64 -15.26 15.18 -5.10
C LYS A 64 -15.31 15.00 -3.59
N LEU A 65 -14.79 15.98 -2.87
CA LEU A 65 -14.70 15.97 -1.42
C LEU A 65 -15.70 16.97 -0.83
N GLU A 66 -16.22 16.63 0.35
CA GLU A 66 -17.08 17.53 1.12
C GLU A 66 -16.31 18.78 1.56
N GLY A 67 -16.88 19.97 1.34
CA GLY A 67 -16.25 21.25 1.70
C GLY A 67 -15.21 21.78 0.69
N ILE A 68 -15.02 21.11 -0.46
CA ILE A 68 -14.21 21.62 -1.57
C ILE A 68 -15.11 21.76 -2.79
N ASP A 69 -15.71 22.94 -2.98
CA ASP A 69 -16.76 23.19 -3.97
C ASP A 69 -16.29 24.03 -5.16
N THR A 70 -15.13 24.68 -5.02
CA THR A 70 -14.54 25.53 -6.06
C THR A 70 -13.15 25.05 -6.49
N PRO A 71 -12.70 25.38 -7.72
CA PRO A 71 -11.32 25.12 -8.15
C PRO A 71 -10.27 25.77 -7.24
N GLU A 72 -10.55 26.95 -6.71
CA GLU A 72 -9.66 27.71 -5.83
C GLU A 72 -9.47 27.03 -4.47
N GLU A 73 -10.53 26.42 -3.93
CA GLU A 73 -10.43 25.57 -2.74
C GLU A 73 -9.64 24.29 -3.02
N ALA A 74 -9.89 23.66 -4.17
CA ALA A 74 -9.19 22.44 -4.57
C ALA A 74 -7.70 22.68 -4.81
N GLU A 75 -7.33 23.86 -5.32
CA GLU A 75 -5.95 24.24 -5.65
C GLU A 75 -5.03 24.21 -4.43
N LYS A 76 -5.58 24.54 -3.24
CA LYS A 76 -4.85 24.49 -1.96
C LYS A 76 -4.26 23.12 -1.63
N TYR A 77 -4.83 22.07 -2.23
CA TYR A 77 -4.41 20.69 -2.00
C TYR A 77 -3.48 20.14 -3.08
N ARG A 78 -3.06 20.94 -4.06
CA ARG A 78 -2.08 20.51 -5.06
C ARG A 78 -0.79 20.01 -4.39
N GLY A 79 -0.30 18.85 -4.82
CA GLY A 79 0.89 18.21 -4.26
C GLY A 79 0.66 17.51 -2.92
N PHE A 80 -0.55 17.56 -2.36
CA PHE A 80 -0.84 16.82 -1.13
C PHE A 80 -0.87 15.31 -1.44
N GLN A 81 -0.34 14.53 -0.53
CA GLN A 81 -0.53 13.09 -0.51
C GLN A 81 -1.97 12.76 -0.13
N VAL A 82 -2.56 11.79 -0.84
CA VAL A 82 -3.83 11.18 -0.48
C VAL A 82 -3.53 9.95 0.36
N ARG A 83 -4.03 9.95 1.58
CA ARG A 83 -3.80 8.90 2.58
C ARG A 83 -5.10 8.28 3.04
N ILE A 84 -5.03 7.04 3.50
CA ILE A 84 -6.12 6.35 4.20
C ILE A 84 -5.59 5.72 5.48
N ASN A 85 -6.48 5.47 6.44
CA ASN A 85 -6.12 4.68 7.62
C ASN A 85 -5.74 3.27 7.18
N LYS A 86 -4.70 2.67 7.78
CA LYS A 86 -4.33 1.28 7.47
C LYS A 86 -5.48 0.29 7.66
N SER A 87 -6.36 0.53 8.63
CA SER A 87 -7.55 -0.30 8.87
C SER A 87 -8.62 -0.22 7.78
N GLU A 88 -8.56 0.79 6.90
CA GLU A 88 -9.49 0.96 5.77
C GLU A 88 -8.94 0.36 4.46
N VAL A 89 -7.70 -0.16 4.49
CA VAL A 89 -7.13 -0.85 3.34
C VAL A 89 -7.93 -2.14 3.11
N PRO A 90 -8.49 -2.36 1.90
CA PRO A 90 -9.30 -3.55 1.64
C PRO A 90 -8.48 -4.84 1.84
N PRO A 91 -9.01 -5.87 2.51
CA PRO A 91 -8.27 -7.12 2.67
C PRO A 91 -7.99 -7.76 1.31
N LEU A 92 -6.80 -8.34 1.17
CA LEU A 92 -6.43 -9.13 0.00
C LEU A 92 -6.77 -10.60 0.24
N ARG A 93 -7.20 -11.30 -0.83
CA ARG A 93 -7.38 -12.75 -0.79
C ARG A 93 -6.04 -13.42 -1.12
N ASP A 94 -5.59 -14.32 -0.25
CA ASP A 94 -4.34 -15.09 -0.38
C ASP A 94 -3.07 -14.25 -0.61
N ARG A 95 -3.10 -12.95 -0.27
CA ARG A 95 -1.98 -12.01 -0.43
C ARG A 95 -1.97 -11.04 0.74
N TRP A 96 -0.86 -10.33 0.89
CA TRP A 96 -0.65 -9.31 1.91
C TRP A 96 -0.07 -8.05 1.27
N TYR A 97 -0.34 -6.90 1.86
CA TYR A 97 0.35 -5.68 1.48
C TYR A 97 1.77 -5.68 2.04
N TYR A 98 2.72 -5.07 1.33
CA TYR A 98 4.12 -5.04 1.74
C TYR A 98 4.31 -4.40 3.13
N PHE A 99 3.55 -3.35 3.45
CA PHE A 99 3.60 -2.72 4.77
C PHE A 99 3.10 -3.64 5.91
N GLU A 100 2.30 -4.67 5.59
CA GLU A 100 1.89 -5.68 6.58
C GLU A 100 3.04 -6.65 6.87
N LEU A 101 3.81 -6.97 5.83
CA LEU A 101 4.91 -7.93 5.87
C LEU A 101 6.23 -7.34 6.39
N GLU A 102 6.45 -6.04 6.20
CA GLU A 102 7.69 -5.36 6.59
C GLU A 102 8.04 -5.62 8.07
N GLY A 103 9.29 -6.02 8.32
CA GLY A 103 9.80 -6.30 9.66
C GLY A 103 9.36 -7.64 10.26
N MET A 104 8.70 -8.52 9.49
CA MET A 104 8.34 -9.85 9.97
C MET A 104 9.58 -10.74 10.17
N LYS A 105 9.58 -11.52 11.25
CA LYS A 105 10.57 -12.57 11.48
C LYS A 105 10.22 -13.81 10.65
N VAL A 106 11.18 -14.30 9.88
CA VAL A 106 11.01 -15.43 8.96
C VAL A 106 11.66 -16.67 9.54
N TYR A 107 10.92 -17.77 9.61
CA TYR A 107 11.34 -19.02 10.22
C TYR A 107 11.22 -20.20 9.26
N GLU A 108 12.14 -21.14 9.37
CA GLU A 108 12.02 -22.49 8.81
C GLU A 108 12.14 -23.49 9.96
N ASN A 109 11.12 -24.31 10.18
CA ASN A 109 11.09 -25.30 11.27
C ASN A 109 11.52 -24.72 12.64
N ASP A 110 10.94 -23.57 13.02
CA ASP A 110 11.27 -22.80 14.23
C ASP A 110 12.69 -22.19 14.31
N VAL A 111 13.52 -22.40 13.30
CA VAL A 111 14.82 -21.72 13.17
C VAL A 111 14.60 -20.35 12.53
N LEU A 112 15.03 -19.29 13.22
CA LEU A 112 14.98 -17.93 12.69
C LEU A 112 15.98 -17.80 11.54
N LEU A 113 15.47 -17.50 10.34
CA LEU A 113 16.28 -17.20 9.17
C LEU A 113 16.69 -15.72 9.15
N GLY A 114 15.83 -14.83 9.65
CA GLY A 114 16.09 -13.40 9.71
C GLY A 114 14.83 -12.55 9.73
N THR A 115 14.97 -11.29 9.33
CA THR A 115 13.87 -10.32 9.24
C THR A 115 13.61 -9.95 7.78
N LEU A 116 12.35 -9.91 7.37
CA LEU A 116 11.95 -9.42 6.05
C LEU A 116 12.20 -7.92 5.97
N VAL A 117 13.13 -7.51 5.08
CA VAL A 117 13.54 -6.11 4.91
C VAL A 117 13.03 -5.49 3.61
N SER A 118 12.69 -6.30 2.61
CA SER A 118 12.18 -5.79 1.34
C SER A 118 11.42 -6.87 0.57
N VAL A 119 10.55 -6.42 -0.35
CA VAL A 119 9.87 -7.26 -1.34
C VAL A 119 10.27 -6.74 -2.72
N LEU A 120 10.88 -7.60 -3.53
CA LEU A 120 11.30 -7.31 -4.89
C LEU A 120 10.26 -7.84 -5.88
N GLU A 121 9.63 -6.95 -6.63
CA GLU A 121 8.72 -7.32 -7.72
C GLU A 121 9.54 -7.74 -8.94
N THR A 122 9.39 -9.01 -9.37
CA THR A 122 10.11 -9.54 -10.54
C THR A 122 9.23 -9.69 -11.79
N GLY A 123 7.97 -9.24 -11.71
CA GLY A 123 6.96 -9.38 -12.77
C GLY A 123 6.30 -10.76 -12.84
N ALA A 124 6.96 -11.82 -12.35
CA ALA A 124 6.38 -13.17 -12.26
C ALA A 124 5.97 -13.52 -10.83
N ASN A 125 6.92 -13.59 -9.91
CA ASN A 125 6.68 -13.84 -8.49
C ASN A 125 7.55 -12.91 -7.65
N ASP A 126 6.98 -12.35 -6.59
CA ASP A 126 7.74 -11.48 -5.70
C ASP A 126 8.86 -12.27 -4.99
N ILE A 127 9.97 -11.60 -4.70
CA ILE A 127 11.07 -12.15 -3.92
C ILE A 127 11.14 -11.40 -2.59
N TYR A 128 11.09 -12.15 -1.50
CA TYR A 128 11.26 -11.65 -0.14
C TYR A 128 12.74 -11.61 0.20
N LEU A 129 13.27 -10.41 0.45
CA LEU A 129 14.64 -10.23 0.92
C LEU A 129 14.67 -10.31 2.44
N VAL A 130 15.24 -11.37 2.96
CA VAL A 130 15.34 -11.65 4.39
C VAL A 130 16.78 -11.45 4.84
N ARG A 131 17.00 -10.56 5.80
CA ARG A 131 18.34 -10.34 6.37
C ARG A 131 18.46 -11.08 7.69
N GLY A 132 19.40 -12.01 7.75
CA GLY A 132 19.77 -12.75 8.96
C GLY A 132 21.25 -12.66 9.25
N ASP A 133 21.70 -13.43 10.25
CA ASP A 133 23.09 -13.42 10.70
C ASP A 133 24.07 -13.96 9.63
N ARG A 134 23.57 -14.78 8.70
CA ARG A 134 24.35 -15.35 7.58
C ARG A 134 24.34 -14.47 6.33
N GLY A 135 23.72 -13.29 6.40
CA GLY A 135 23.59 -12.37 5.27
C GLY A 135 22.15 -12.29 4.75
N GLU A 136 22.03 -11.94 3.47
CA GLU A 136 20.74 -11.76 2.80
C GLU A 136 20.31 -13.04 2.09
N ILE A 137 19.06 -13.42 2.29
CA ILE A 137 18.41 -14.59 1.72
C ILE A 137 17.27 -14.11 0.82
N CYS A 138 17.27 -14.56 -0.44
CA CYS A 138 16.21 -14.29 -1.39
C CYS A 138 15.20 -15.45 -1.37
N ILE A 139 14.03 -15.22 -0.80
CA ILE A 139 12.98 -16.24 -0.66
C ILE A 139 11.88 -15.97 -1.69
N PRO A 140 11.58 -16.91 -2.62
CA PRO A 140 10.46 -16.75 -3.53
C PRO A 140 9.12 -16.71 -2.78
N ALA A 141 8.26 -15.73 -3.06
CA ALA A 141 6.93 -15.58 -2.46
C ALA A 141 5.90 -16.55 -3.08
N LEU A 142 6.24 -17.84 -3.10
CA LEU A 142 5.41 -18.91 -3.67
C LEU A 142 4.59 -19.59 -2.57
N LYS A 143 3.37 -20.05 -2.89
CA LYS A 143 2.56 -20.88 -1.96
C LYS A 143 3.27 -22.19 -1.56
N SER A 144 4.18 -22.68 -2.41
CA SER A 144 5.02 -23.83 -2.12
C SER A 144 6.12 -23.54 -1.09
N VAL A 145 6.52 -22.27 -0.92
CA VAL A 145 7.59 -21.82 -0.04
C VAL A 145 7.03 -21.18 1.23
N VAL A 146 6.16 -20.17 1.09
CA VAL A 146 5.52 -19.46 2.20
C VAL A 146 4.31 -20.26 2.69
N LYS A 147 4.40 -20.84 3.89
CA LYS A 147 3.39 -21.75 4.44
C LYS A 147 2.39 -21.05 5.35
N LYS A 148 2.87 -20.08 6.13
CA LYS A 148 2.03 -19.33 7.06
C LYS A 148 2.56 -17.91 7.21
N VAL A 149 1.63 -16.96 7.29
CA VAL A 149 1.91 -15.56 7.59
C VAL A 149 0.95 -15.14 8.70
N ASP A 150 1.52 -14.80 9.84
CA ASP A 150 0.80 -14.27 11.00
C ASP A 150 1.19 -12.79 11.16
N VAL A 151 0.38 -11.91 10.56
CA VAL A 151 0.61 -10.45 10.56
C VAL A 151 0.57 -9.89 11.99
N PRO A 152 -0.41 -10.23 12.86
CA PRO A 152 -0.40 -9.78 14.26
C PRO A 152 0.85 -10.21 15.04
N ALA A 153 1.32 -11.45 14.86
CA ALA A 153 2.51 -11.95 15.55
C ALA A 153 3.83 -11.52 14.88
N LYS A 154 3.76 -10.83 13.72
CA LYS A 154 4.92 -10.51 12.87
C LYS A 154 5.80 -11.75 12.58
N ARG A 155 5.19 -12.90 12.32
CA ARG A 155 5.86 -14.18 12.05
C ARG A 155 5.47 -14.78 10.71
N MET A 156 6.47 -15.18 9.93
CA MET A 156 6.30 -15.89 8.66
C MET A 156 7.02 -17.24 8.73
N ASP A 157 6.33 -18.32 8.38
CA ASP A 157 6.89 -19.67 8.32
C ASP A 157 7.05 -20.09 6.85
N VAL A 158 8.25 -20.54 6.50
CA VAL A 158 8.63 -20.96 5.15
C VAL A 158 9.19 -22.39 5.15
N ILE A 159 9.17 -23.01 3.97
CA ILE A 159 9.90 -24.23 3.64
C ILE A 159 10.72 -23.92 2.40
N LEU A 160 12.03 -23.83 2.54
CA LEU A 160 12.92 -23.50 1.45
C LEU A 160 13.16 -24.73 0.56
N PRO A 161 13.24 -24.56 -0.77
CA PRO A 161 13.64 -25.64 -1.65
C PRO A 161 15.10 -26.06 -1.35
N PRO A 162 15.45 -27.34 -1.51
CA PRO A 162 16.83 -27.81 -1.40
C PRO A 162 17.76 -26.99 -2.30
N GLY A 163 18.95 -26.63 -1.82
CA GLY A 163 19.92 -25.85 -2.59
C GLY A 163 19.75 -24.33 -2.57
N LEU A 164 18.74 -23.78 -1.88
CA LEU A 164 18.54 -22.31 -1.84
C LEU A 164 19.56 -21.59 -0.94
N LEU A 165 20.05 -22.27 0.10
CA LEU A 165 21.00 -21.72 1.08
C LEU A 165 22.42 -22.28 0.94
N ASP A 166 22.65 -23.13 -0.07
CA ASP A 166 23.93 -23.80 -0.32
C ASP A 166 24.93 -22.92 -1.08
#